data_AF-A0A374WP67-F1
#
_entry.id   AF-A0A374WP67-F1
#
_cell.length_a   1.000
_cell.length_b   1.000
_cell.length_c   1.000
_cell.angle_alpha   90.00
_cell.angle_beta   90.00
_cell.angle_gamma   90.00
#
_symmetry.space_group_name_H-M   'P 1'
#
loop_
_entity.id
_entity.type
_entity.pdbx_description
1 polymer ?
#
loop_
_entity_poly.entity_id
_entity_poly.type
_entity_poly.pdbx_seq_one_letter_code
_entity_poly.pdbx_strand_id
1 'polypeptide(L)'
;MSILCCKCGGTKVTCEAVINPNTKEFDHYTDESFLYGWCNDCKEGTVLTDVDEVKKAIDTRYSEFVTANKSEPHYVNCRIVWKDDRKYCDTRIMLSADSGADEEDIFFYCNSLNGLFSLAEHGKEDFVVTECYGFAMLTKRETMERQTFEYEIEGKNISVTGKEVVDFYGDDYRFKKENTDRFAHHTCLIKYYKESATPLLDHLLVKRILDEEKLMKRGETESFKLQLTFLWYVVITKEDDSLYKPFRYVLNAWCLDNNQNFDRRYVTLEAALLHCLNRFNENANIPNRYHSTDEYISKQLS
;
A
#
# COMPACT_ATOMS: atom_id res chain seq x y z
N MET A 1 -1.89 38.91 -17.71
CA MET A 1 -2.28 39.09 -16.31
C MET A 1 -3.79 39.16 -16.25
N SER A 2 -4.42 38.09 -15.77
CA SER A 2 -5.83 38.11 -15.40
C SER A 2 -5.95 37.62 -13.96
N ILE A 3 -6.09 38.55 -13.01
CA ILE A 3 -6.45 38.22 -11.64
C ILE A 3 -7.88 37.68 -11.65
N LEU A 4 -8.06 36.47 -11.14
CA LEU A 4 -9.34 35.79 -11.12
C LEU A 4 -9.85 35.66 -9.68
N CYS A 5 -11.17 35.72 -9.54
CA CYS A 5 -11.86 35.22 -8.37
C CYS A 5 -11.75 33.69 -8.30
N CYS A 6 -11.15 33.13 -7.24
CA CYS A 6 -11.01 31.67 -7.11
C CYS A 6 -12.38 30.95 -7.08
N LYS A 7 -13.44 31.61 -6.61
CA LYS A 7 -14.79 31.03 -6.52
C LYS A 7 -15.51 30.92 -7.85
N CYS A 8 -15.57 31.99 -8.64
CA CYS A 8 -16.37 32.03 -9.87
C CYS A 8 -15.56 32.14 -11.17
N GLY A 9 -14.24 32.34 -11.10
CA GLY A 9 -13.38 32.56 -12.25
C GLY A 9 -13.54 33.93 -12.92
N GLY A 10 -14.37 34.81 -12.35
CA GLY A 10 -14.62 36.15 -12.87
C GLY A 10 -13.44 37.11 -12.65
N THR A 11 -13.25 38.03 -13.59
CA THR A 11 -12.20 39.05 -13.58
C THR A 11 -12.64 40.39 -12.98
N LYS A 12 -13.94 40.55 -12.65
CA LYS A 12 -14.48 41.78 -12.06
C LYS A 12 -14.19 41.84 -10.56
N VAL A 13 -12.91 41.96 -10.22
CA VAL A 13 -12.41 41.95 -8.85
C VAL A 13 -11.73 43.27 -8.51
N THR A 14 -11.75 43.65 -7.24
CA THR A 14 -11.03 44.83 -6.72
C THR A 14 -10.23 44.44 -5.49
N CYS A 15 -9.00 44.93 -5.38
CA CYS A 15 -8.08 44.70 -4.27
C CYS A 15 -8.07 45.86 -3.28
N GLU A 16 -7.46 45.62 -2.11
CA GLU A 16 -7.15 46.67 -1.14
C GLU A 16 -5.86 47.40 -1.54
N ALA A 17 -5.80 48.72 -1.31
CA ALA A 17 -4.65 49.56 -1.60
C ALA A 17 -4.42 50.58 -0.48
N VAL A 18 -3.17 51.01 -0.31
CA VAL A 18 -2.82 52.05 0.65
C VAL A 18 -3.13 53.42 0.04
N ILE A 19 -4.02 54.16 0.69
CA ILE A 19 -4.41 55.52 0.29
C ILE A 19 -3.92 56.50 1.35
N ASN A 20 -3.27 57.59 0.91
CA ASN A 20 -2.92 58.67 1.82
C ASN A 20 -4.20 59.36 2.31
N PRO A 21 -4.52 59.34 3.62
CA PRO A 21 -5.79 59.84 4.12
C PRO A 21 -5.95 61.36 4.01
N ASN A 22 -4.83 62.10 3.93
CA ASN A 22 -4.84 63.56 3.85
C ASN A 22 -5.00 64.05 2.41
N THR A 23 -4.29 63.45 1.45
CA THR A 23 -4.34 63.86 0.04
C THR A 23 -5.40 63.11 -0.78
N LYS A 24 -5.90 61.98 -0.26
CA LYS A 24 -6.78 61.03 -0.98
C LYS A 24 -6.12 60.39 -2.21
N GLU A 25 -4.81 60.51 -2.33
CA GLU A 25 -4.04 59.92 -3.42
C GLU A 25 -3.65 58.48 -3.11
N PHE A 26 -3.59 57.67 -4.16
CA PHE A 26 -3.01 56.33 -4.11
C PHE A 26 -1.52 56.42 -3.79
N ASP A 27 -1.07 55.58 -2.86
CA ASP A 27 0.34 55.45 -2.50
C ASP A 27 0.95 54.21 -3.19
N HIS A 28 0.59 53.01 -2.70
CA HIS A 28 1.04 51.73 -3.25
C HIS A 28 0.08 50.59 -2.86
N TYR A 29 0.30 49.42 -3.46
CA TYR A 29 -0.31 48.16 -3.03
C TYR A 29 0.61 47.50 -2.00
N THR A 30 0.03 46.83 -1.00
CA THR A 30 0.78 45.95 -0.10
C THR A 30 1.13 44.64 -0.83
N ASP A 31 2.09 43.90 -0.29
CA ASP A 31 2.51 42.57 -0.77
C ASP A 31 1.34 41.58 -0.95
N GLU A 32 0.36 41.61 -0.05
CA GLU A 32 -0.79 40.71 -0.06
C GLU A 32 -2.05 41.26 -0.78
N SER A 33 -1.96 42.48 -1.34
CA SER A 33 -3.12 43.19 -1.91
C SER A 33 -3.83 42.40 -3.01
N PHE A 34 -3.11 41.55 -3.74
CA PHE A 34 -3.65 40.80 -4.87
C PHE A 34 -4.09 39.37 -4.52
N LEU A 35 -3.93 38.93 -3.27
CA LEU A 35 -4.35 37.59 -2.84
C LEU A 35 -5.79 37.57 -2.30
N TYR A 36 -6.32 38.73 -1.88
CA TYR A 36 -7.68 38.85 -1.40
C TYR A 36 -8.33 40.14 -1.91
N GLY A 37 -9.62 40.07 -2.24
CA GLY A 37 -10.35 41.25 -2.68
C GLY A 37 -11.84 41.02 -2.80
N TRP A 38 -12.54 42.02 -3.32
CA TRP A 38 -13.98 41.97 -3.54
C TRP A 38 -14.30 41.50 -4.95
N CYS A 39 -15.13 40.47 -5.09
CA CYS A 39 -15.64 40.04 -6.39
C CYS A 39 -17.02 40.63 -6.66
N ASN A 40 -17.16 41.38 -7.74
CA ASN A 40 -18.42 42.02 -8.11
C ASN A 40 -19.49 41.05 -8.61
N ASP A 41 -19.11 39.88 -9.10
CA ASP A 41 -20.07 38.86 -9.55
C ASP A 41 -20.55 38.02 -8.34
N CYS A 42 -19.66 37.70 -7.39
CA CYS A 42 -20.04 36.97 -6.16
C CYS A 42 -20.66 37.86 -5.07
N LYS A 43 -20.44 39.19 -5.12
CA LYS A 43 -20.89 40.17 -4.12
C LYS A 43 -20.34 39.92 -2.71
N GLU A 44 -19.10 39.47 -2.64
CA GLU A 44 -18.41 39.17 -1.38
C GLU A 44 -16.89 39.27 -1.54
N GLY A 45 -16.20 39.35 -0.39
CA GLY A 45 -14.76 39.19 -0.32
C GLY A 45 -14.34 37.74 -0.58
N THR A 46 -13.28 37.55 -1.36
CA THR A 46 -12.81 36.25 -1.81
C THR A 46 -11.31 36.24 -2.05
N VAL A 47 -10.73 35.05 -2.00
CA VAL A 47 -9.36 34.80 -2.47
C VAL A 47 -9.30 35.04 -3.97
N LEU A 48 -8.21 35.69 -4.39
CA LEU A 48 -7.89 36.01 -5.77
C LEU A 48 -6.62 35.23 -6.17
N THR A 49 -6.48 34.96 -7.46
CA THR A 49 -5.29 34.29 -8.00
C THR A 49 -4.84 34.97 -9.28
N ASP A 50 -3.54 35.28 -9.39
CA ASP A 50 -2.91 35.60 -10.67
C ASP A 50 -2.50 34.30 -11.35
N VAL A 51 -3.32 33.85 -12.30
CA VAL A 51 -3.08 32.60 -13.03
C VAL A 51 -1.72 32.60 -13.74
N ASP A 52 -1.32 33.74 -14.31
CA ASP A 52 -0.06 33.84 -15.06
C ASP A 52 1.13 33.77 -14.10
N GLU A 53 1.03 34.43 -12.94
CA GLU A 53 2.07 34.39 -11.91
C GLU A 53 2.21 32.98 -11.32
N VAL A 54 1.10 32.32 -10.99
CA VAL A 54 1.12 30.95 -10.45
C VAL A 54 1.69 29.97 -11.47
N LYS A 55 1.29 30.06 -12.75
CA LYS A 55 1.87 29.23 -13.81
C LYS A 55 3.36 29.49 -13.98
N LYS A 56 3.79 30.76 -13.96
CA LYS A 56 5.22 31.11 -14.03
C LYS A 56 5.99 30.57 -12.83
N ALA A 57 5.42 30.63 -11.64
CA ALA A 57 5.99 30.10 -10.41
C ALA A 57 6.15 28.57 -10.45
N ILE A 58 5.16 27.86 -11.01
CA ILE A 58 5.19 26.42 -11.29
C ILE A 58 6.31 26.10 -12.30
N ASP A 59 6.33 26.78 -13.45
CA ASP A 59 7.29 26.54 -14.53
C ASP A 59 8.74 26.77 -14.09
N THR A 60 8.97 27.85 -13.34
CA THR A 60 10.29 28.20 -12.80
C THR A 60 10.79 27.12 -11.85
N ARG A 61 9.98 26.74 -10.85
CA ARG A 61 10.35 25.71 -9.85
C ARG A 61 10.52 24.33 -10.49
N TYR A 62 9.71 24.01 -11.50
CA TYR A 62 9.83 22.76 -12.24
C TYR A 62 11.18 22.71 -12.97
N SER A 63 11.53 23.79 -13.68
CA SER A 63 12.78 23.92 -14.42
C SER A 63 14.01 23.86 -13.49
N GLU A 64 13.95 24.52 -12.34
CA GLU A 64 14.98 24.43 -11.29
C GLU A 64 15.14 23.00 -10.79
N PHE A 65 14.03 22.32 -10.50
CA PHE A 65 14.04 20.93 -10.03
C PHE A 65 14.65 19.99 -11.07
N VAL A 66 14.21 20.05 -12.33
CA VAL A 66 14.71 19.19 -13.41
C VAL A 66 16.19 19.44 -13.66
N THR A 67 16.64 20.70 -13.60
CA THR A 67 18.05 21.06 -13.77
C THR A 67 18.91 20.50 -12.64
N ALA A 68 18.44 20.58 -11.39
CA ALA A 68 19.17 20.08 -10.23
C ALA A 68 19.20 18.55 -10.16
N ASN A 69 18.08 17.88 -10.46
CA ASN A 69 17.91 16.44 -10.27
C ASN A 69 18.13 15.59 -11.53
N LYS A 70 18.17 16.23 -12.71
CA LYS A 70 18.28 15.56 -14.03
C LYS A 70 17.16 14.54 -14.28
N SER A 71 16.00 14.75 -13.68
CA SER A 71 14.84 13.86 -13.75
C SER A 71 13.58 14.67 -13.50
N GLU A 72 12.45 14.21 -14.07
CA GLU A 72 11.15 14.82 -13.81
C GLU A 72 10.67 14.49 -12.39
N PRO A 73 10.01 15.43 -11.70
CA PRO A 73 9.48 15.19 -10.36
C PRO A 73 8.31 14.22 -10.37
N HIS A 74 8.16 13.46 -9.28
CA HIS A 74 7.02 12.58 -9.08
C HIS A 74 5.78 13.36 -8.64
N TYR A 75 5.95 14.36 -7.76
CA TYR A 75 4.84 15.15 -7.23
C TYR A 75 5.22 16.61 -6.98
N VAL A 76 4.20 17.43 -6.73
CA VAL A 76 4.32 18.82 -6.30
C VAL A 76 3.62 19.02 -4.95
N ASN A 77 4.24 19.82 -4.08
CA ASN A 77 3.59 20.37 -2.90
C ASN A 77 3.08 21.77 -3.24
N CYS A 78 1.78 22.01 -3.02
CA CYS A 78 1.11 23.24 -3.43
C CYS A 78 0.02 23.63 -2.45
N ARG A 79 -0.45 24.87 -2.54
CA ARG A 79 -1.66 25.33 -1.88
C ARG A 79 -2.81 25.32 -2.87
N ILE A 80 -3.92 24.75 -2.44
CA ILE A 80 -5.20 24.86 -3.12
C ILE A 80 -6.18 25.73 -2.33
N VAL A 81 -7.16 26.28 -3.02
CA VAL A 81 -8.32 26.97 -2.44
C VAL A 81 -9.59 26.32 -2.95
N TRP A 82 -10.48 25.92 -2.04
CA TRP A 82 -11.79 25.40 -2.39
C TRP A 82 -12.72 26.50 -2.91
N LYS A 83 -13.48 26.22 -3.97
CA LYS A 83 -14.36 27.19 -4.62
C LYS A 83 -15.58 27.55 -3.79
N ASP A 84 -16.04 26.64 -2.93
CA ASP A 84 -17.26 26.78 -2.15
C ASP A 84 -17.06 27.59 -0.87
N ASP A 85 -16.20 27.10 0.03
CA ASP A 85 -15.98 27.64 1.37
C ASP A 85 -14.77 28.57 1.45
N ARG A 86 -13.93 28.59 0.41
CA ARG A 86 -12.72 29.42 0.26
C ARG A 86 -11.63 29.09 1.27
N LYS A 87 -11.69 27.93 1.91
CA LYS A 87 -10.56 27.46 2.72
C LYS A 87 -9.41 27.06 1.82
N TYR A 88 -8.21 27.34 2.30
CA TYR A 88 -7.00 26.84 1.68
C TYR A 88 -6.51 25.58 2.39
N CYS A 89 -5.86 24.70 1.65
CA CYS A 89 -5.22 23.50 2.16
C CYS A 89 -3.88 23.33 1.44
N ASP A 90 -2.83 23.00 2.20
CA ASP A 90 -1.55 22.62 1.64
C ASP A 90 -1.58 21.13 1.34
N THR A 91 -1.19 20.77 0.12
CA THR A 91 -1.50 19.46 -0.42
C THR A 91 -0.44 18.94 -1.38
N ARG A 92 -0.47 17.62 -1.61
CA ARG A 92 0.42 16.90 -2.51
C ARG A 92 -0.34 16.44 -3.76
N ILE A 93 0.10 16.88 -4.93
CA ILE A 93 -0.48 16.51 -6.23
C ILE A 93 0.52 15.68 -7.03
N MET A 94 0.08 14.52 -7.52
CA MET A 94 0.91 13.60 -8.28
C MET A 94 1.01 14.01 -9.75
N LEU A 95 2.24 13.97 -10.28
CA LEU A 95 2.58 14.35 -11.66
C LEU A 95 2.93 13.14 -12.52
N SER A 96 3.49 12.09 -11.93
CA SER A 96 3.74 10.83 -12.63
C SER A 96 2.47 9.99 -12.70
N ALA A 97 2.22 9.32 -13.83
CA ALA A 97 1.21 8.28 -13.92
C ALA A 97 1.64 7.13 -12.98
N ASP A 98 0.97 7.01 -11.84
CA ASP A 98 1.32 6.01 -10.82
C ASP A 98 0.89 4.61 -11.24
N SER A 99 1.66 3.59 -10.83
CA SER A 99 1.44 2.16 -11.12
C SER A 99 0.99 1.35 -9.91
N GLY A 100 0.63 1.98 -8.79
CA GLY A 100 0.00 1.26 -7.68
C GLY A 100 -0.26 2.08 -6.42
N ALA A 101 -1.46 1.87 -5.87
CA ALA A 101 -2.03 2.34 -4.61
C ALA A 101 -2.55 3.80 -4.56
N ASP A 102 -3.86 3.93 -4.33
CA ASP A 102 -4.48 5.11 -3.74
C ASP A 102 -3.91 5.28 -2.33
N GLU A 103 -3.06 6.30 -2.13
CA GLU A 103 -2.57 6.65 -0.79
C GLU A 103 -3.40 7.80 -0.21
N GLU A 104 -3.67 7.74 1.10
CA GLU A 104 -4.34 8.79 1.86
C GLU A 104 -3.60 10.15 1.79
N ASP A 105 -2.29 10.12 1.50
CA ASP A 105 -1.43 11.31 1.46
C ASP A 105 -1.39 12.02 0.09
N ILE A 106 -1.99 11.44 -0.96
CA ILE A 106 -2.10 12.07 -2.29
C ILE A 106 -3.50 12.64 -2.47
N PHE A 107 -3.57 13.94 -2.71
CA PHE A 107 -4.85 14.63 -2.86
C PHE A 107 -5.42 14.57 -4.27
N PHE A 108 -4.56 14.66 -5.29
CA PHE A 108 -5.00 14.71 -6.68
C PHE A 108 -3.93 14.17 -7.63
N TYR A 109 -4.37 13.65 -8.79
CA TYR A 109 -3.51 13.12 -9.84
C TYR A 109 -3.74 13.89 -11.14
N CYS A 110 -2.74 14.62 -11.63
CA CYS A 110 -2.84 15.34 -12.91
C CYS A 110 -2.00 14.72 -14.03
N ASN A 111 -1.12 13.76 -13.69
CA ASN A 111 -0.32 12.93 -14.60
C ASN A 111 0.55 13.70 -15.62
N SER A 112 0.70 15.02 -15.45
CA SER A 112 1.51 15.88 -16.31
C SER A 112 1.66 17.29 -15.73
N LEU A 113 2.74 17.97 -16.12
CA LEU A 113 2.92 19.40 -15.82
C LEU A 113 1.80 20.27 -16.43
N ASN A 114 1.34 19.94 -17.64
CA ASN A 114 0.23 20.65 -18.27
C ASN A 114 -1.08 20.49 -17.49
N GLY A 115 -1.32 19.29 -16.95
CA GLY A 115 -2.43 19.05 -16.04
C GLY A 115 -2.34 19.96 -14.80
N LEU A 116 -1.14 20.11 -14.23
CA LEU A 116 -0.92 21.02 -13.10
C LEU A 116 -1.19 22.49 -13.47
N PHE A 117 -0.77 22.95 -14.65
CA PHE A 117 -1.08 24.30 -15.11
C PHE A 117 -2.58 24.56 -15.23
N SER A 118 -3.36 23.57 -15.66
CA SER A 118 -4.83 23.69 -15.73
C SER A 118 -5.47 23.79 -14.35
N LEU A 119 -4.85 23.25 -13.29
CA LEU A 119 -5.36 23.38 -11.92
C LEU A 119 -5.19 24.78 -11.33
N ALA A 120 -4.31 25.61 -11.90
CA ALA A 120 -4.19 27.03 -11.52
C ALA A 120 -5.29 27.91 -12.14
N GLU A 121 -6.03 27.39 -13.12
CA GLU A 121 -7.17 28.08 -13.73
C GLU A 121 -8.47 27.76 -12.99
N HIS A 122 -9.52 28.56 -13.25
CA HIS A 122 -10.87 28.19 -12.85
C HIS A 122 -11.40 27.08 -13.76
N GLY A 123 -11.00 25.85 -13.45
CA GLY A 123 -11.35 24.64 -14.20
C GLY A 123 -12.64 23.97 -13.73
N LYS A 124 -12.79 22.68 -14.04
CA LYS A 124 -13.93 21.86 -13.60
C LYS A 124 -13.83 21.38 -12.15
N GLU A 125 -12.60 21.26 -11.63
CA GLU A 125 -12.37 20.79 -10.26
C GLU A 125 -12.94 21.76 -9.23
N ASP A 126 -13.26 21.29 -8.03
CA ASP A 126 -13.85 22.11 -6.97
C ASP A 126 -12.83 23.00 -6.23
N PHE A 127 -11.57 22.99 -6.67
CA PHE A 127 -10.48 23.77 -6.11
C PHE A 127 -9.66 24.47 -7.21
N VAL A 128 -8.80 25.39 -6.80
CA VAL A 128 -7.82 26.07 -7.66
C VAL A 128 -6.46 26.07 -6.95
N VAL A 129 -5.39 25.74 -7.66
CA VAL A 129 -4.01 25.87 -7.17
C VAL A 129 -3.61 27.34 -7.16
N THR A 130 -3.19 27.85 -6.01
CA THR A 130 -2.83 29.27 -5.83
C THR A 130 -1.36 29.49 -5.49
N GLU A 131 -0.66 28.48 -4.97
CA GLU A 131 0.77 28.57 -4.68
C GLU A 131 1.48 27.25 -4.98
N CYS A 132 2.75 27.32 -5.42
CA CYS A 132 3.62 26.17 -5.61
C CYS A 132 4.80 26.25 -4.63
N TYR A 133 4.90 25.31 -3.70
CA TYR A 133 5.98 25.27 -2.72
C TYR A 133 7.23 24.57 -3.25
N GLY A 134 7.05 23.56 -4.09
CA GLY A 134 8.16 22.89 -4.75
C GLY A 134 7.82 21.50 -5.22
N PHE A 135 8.77 20.94 -5.95
CA PHE A 135 8.69 19.60 -6.54
C PHE A 135 9.59 18.64 -5.79
N ALA A 136 9.23 17.36 -5.79
CA ALA A 136 10.00 16.33 -5.13
C ALA A 136 9.87 14.97 -5.80
N MET A 137 10.85 14.11 -5.52
CA MET A 137 10.77 12.68 -5.79
C MET A 137 10.17 11.98 -4.57
N LEU A 138 9.35 10.96 -4.84
CA LEU A 138 9.12 9.88 -3.88
C LEU A 138 10.43 9.35 -3.30
N THR A 139 10.41 9.09 -2.00
CA THR A 139 11.48 8.38 -1.31
C THR A 139 11.58 6.95 -1.81
N LYS A 140 12.72 6.30 -1.55
CA LYS A 140 12.90 4.87 -1.91
C LYS A 140 11.84 3.97 -1.28
N ARG A 141 11.36 4.30 -0.08
CA ARG A 141 10.30 3.58 0.63
C ARG A 141 8.97 3.75 -0.10
N GLU A 142 8.57 4.99 -0.36
CA GLU A 142 7.35 5.31 -1.11
C GLU A 142 7.31 4.67 -2.51
N THR A 143 8.43 4.69 -3.24
CA THR A 143 8.53 4.00 -4.54
C THR A 143 8.38 2.49 -4.41
N MET A 144 8.96 1.89 -3.37
CA MET A 144 8.86 0.45 -3.14
C MET A 144 7.43 0.06 -2.75
N GLU A 145 6.79 0.81 -1.85
CA GLU A 145 5.45 0.52 -1.35
C GLU A 145 4.39 0.55 -2.46
N ARG A 146 4.56 1.43 -3.46
CA ARG A 146 3.69 1.54 -4.66
C ARG A 146 3.92 0.45 -5.71
N GLN A 147 5.02 -0.29 -5.64
CA GLN A 147 5.31 -1.31 -6.64
C GLN A 147 4.27 -2.44 -6.54
N THR A 148 3.66 -2.81 -7.66
CA THR A 148 2.78 -3.98 -7.73
C THR A 148 3.55 -5.18 -8.26
N PHE A 149 3.35 -6.34 -7.62
CA PHE A 149 3.92 -7.62 -8.01
C PHE A 149 2.79 -8.60 -8.31
N GLU A 150 2.92 -9.31 -9.42
CA GLU A 150 1.92 -10.26 -9.88
C GLU A 150 2.56 -11.61 -10.15
N TYR A 151 1.95 -12.67 -9.62
CA TYR A 151 2.41 -14.04 -9.80
C TYR A 151 1.23 -14.97 -10.06
N GLU A 152 1.44 -15.95 -10.94
CA GLU A 152 0.50 -17.05 -11.15
C GLU A 152 0.77 -18.16 -10.13
N ILE A 153 -0.22 -18.48 -9.30
CA ILE A 153 -0.16 -19.52 -8.27
C ILE A 153 -1.35 -20.46 -8.50
N GLU A 154 -1.06 -21.73 -8.81
CA GLU A 154 -2.07 -22.77 -9.05
C GLU A 154 -3.16 -22.33 -10.06
N GLY A 155 -2.73 -21.68 -11.16
CA GLY A 155 -3.61 -21.17 -12.22
C GLY A 155 -4.40 -19.91 -11.87
N LYS A 156 -4.11 -19.25 -10.73
CA LYS A 156 -4.70 -17.96 -10.35
C LYS A 156 -3.65 -16.87 -10.33
N ASN A 157 -3.96 -15.72 -10.90
CA ASN A 157 -3.12 -14.53 -10.79
C ASN A 157 -3.37 -13.82 -9.47
N ILE A 158 -2.33 -13.71 -8.65
CA ILE A 158 -2.36 -13.05 -7.36
C ILE A 158 -1.45 -11.84 -7.42
N SER A 159 -2.01 -10.67 -7.08
CA SER A 159 -1.28 -9.41 -7.00
C SER A 159 -1.12 -8.96 -5.56
N VAL A 160 0.05 -8.40 -5.25
CA VAL A 160 0.36 -7.72 -3.99
C VAL A 160 1.12 -6.44 -4.26
N THR A 161 0.90 -5.44 -3.43
CA THR A 161 1.65 -4.19 -3.40
C THR A 161 2.90 -4.34 -2.54
N GLY A 162 3.91 -3.50 -2.78
CA GLY A 162 5.08 -3.42 -1.91
C GLY A 162 4.71 -3.02 -0.49
N LYS A 163 3.62 -2.26 -0.30
CA LYS A 163 3.05 -1.96 1.02
C LYS A 163 2.61 -3.23 1.73
N GLU A 164 1.83 -4.11 1.09
CA GLU A 164 1.43 -5.40 1.66
C GLU A 164 2.66 -6.26 2.04
N VAL A 165 3.72 -6.21 1.22
CA VAL A 165 4.98 -6.89 1.53
C VAL A 165 5.62 -6.29 2.79
N VAL A 166 5.75 -4.96 2.88
CA VAL A 166 6.30 -4.28 4.06
C VAL A 166 5.48 -4.57 5.31
N ASP A 167 4.15 -4.51 5.23
CA ASP A 167 3.27 -4.72 6.37
C ASP A 167 3.36 -6.15 6.93
N PHE A 168 3.49 -7.15 6.04
CA PHE A 168 3.60 -8.56 6.45
C PHE A 168 4.92 -8.87 7.17
N TYR A 169 5.97 -8.15 6.79
CA TYR A 169 7.34 -8.44 7.19
C TYR A 169 7.85 -7.46 8.28
N GLY A 170 7.27 -6.27 8.39
CA GLY A 170 7.68 -5.21 9.31
C GLY A 170 8.91 -4.43 8.85
N ASP A 171 9.37 -3.49 9.68
CA ASP A 171 10.52 -2.61 9.36
C ASP A 171 11.89 -3.35 9.40
N ASP A 172 11.96 -4.60 9.85
CA ASP A 172 13.22 -5.35 10.04
C ASP A 172 13.69 -6.11 8.79
N TYR A 173 13.59 -5.46 7.63
CA TYR A 173 13.92 -6.07 6.35
C TYR A 173 15.06 -5.33 5.70
N ARG A 174 16.16 -6.06 5.52
CA ARG A 174 17.31 -5.69 4.67
C ARG A 174 16.84 -5.68 3.21
N PHE A 175 15.94 -4.76 2.87
CA PHE A 175 15.40 -4.50 1.54
C PHE A 175 16.51 -3.98 0.64
N LYS A 176 17.28 -4.91 0.08
CA LYS A 176 17.93 -4.70 -1.21
C LYS A 176 16.92 -5.07 -2.28
N LYS A 177 16.82 -4.25 -3.32
CA LYS A 177 15.99 -4.50 -4.53
C LYS A 177 16.11 -5.95 -5.04
N GLU A 178 17.29 -6.55 -4.86
CA GLU A 178 17.63 -7.95 -5.17
C GLU A 178 16.74 -9.00 -4.47
N ASN A 179 16.13 -8.70 -3.33
CA ASN A 179 15.31 -9.65 -2.57
C ASN A 179 13.79 -9.38 -2.67
N THR A 180 13.38 -8.24 -3.23
CA THR A 180 11.98 -7.81 -3.20
C THR A 180 11.06 -8.79 -3.94
N ASP A 181 11.49 -9.31 -5.09
CA ASP A 181 10.71 -10.30 -5.85
C ASP A 181 10.45 -11.58 -5.05
N ARG A 182 11.44 -12.07 -4.29
CA ARG A 182 11.27 -13.28 -3.46
C ARG A 182 10.25 -13.05 -2.35
N PHE A 183 10.32 -11.89 -1.70
CA PHE A 183 9.39 -11.53 -0.64
C PHE A 183 7.98 -11.28 -1.17
N ALA A 184 7.86 -10.63 -2.33
CA ALA A 184 6.60 -10.43 -3.02
C ALA A 184 5.96 -11.76 -3.43
N HIS A 185 6.72 -12.67 -4.05
CA HIS A 185 6.23 -14.00 -4.41
C HIS A 185 5.72 -14.78 -3.19
N HIS A 186 6.48 -14.77 -2.08
CA HIS A 186 6.01 -15.39 -0.83
C HIS A 186 4.75 -14.72 -0.28
N THR A 187 4.64 -13.39 -0.36
CA THR A 187 3.44 -12.67 0.09
C THR A 187 2.22 -13.03 -0.78
N CYS A 188 2.40 -13.20 -2.09
CA CYS A 188 1.36 -13.74 -2.97
C CYS A 188 0.95 -15.17 -2.57
N LEU A 189 1.90 -16.05 -2.23
CA LEU A 189 1.59 -17.39 -1.73
C LEU A 189 0.75 -17.35 -0.45
N ILE A 190 1.14 -16.51 0.51
CA ILE A 190 0.39 -16.31 1.76
C ILE A 190 -1.03 -15.80 1.47
N LYS A 191 -1.18 -14.81 0.59
CA LYS A 191 -2.49 -14.27 0.16
C LYS A 191 -3.35 -15.35 -0.50
N TYR A 192 -2.77 -16.13 -1.41
CA TYR A 192 -3.43 -17.28 -2.03
C TYR A 192 -3.89 -18.31 -0.99
N TYR A 193 -3.02 -18.69 -0.06
CA TYR A 193 -3.35 -19.67 0.98
C TYR A 193 -4.44 -19.17 1.93
N LYS A 194 -4.48 -17.88 2.24
CA LYS A 194 -5.59 -17.30 3.02
C LYS A 194 -6.93 -17.46 2.31
N GLU A 195 -6.96 -17.20 1.01
CA GLU A 195 -8.18 -17.22 0.19
C GLU A 195 -8.54 -18.62 -0.34
N SER A 196 -7.62 -19.58 -0.30
CA SER A 196 -7.86 -20.94 -0.81
C SER A 196 -8.96 -21.65 0.00
N ALA A 197 -9.74 -22.49 -0.68
CA ALA A 197 -10.79 -23.31 -0.08
C ALA A 197 -10.24 -24.52 0.71
N THR A 198 -8.97 -24.47 1.12
CA THR A 198 -8.30 -25.52 1.87
C THR A 198 -8.96 -25.70 3.24
N PRO A 199 -9.32 -26.93 3.65
CA PRO A 199 -10.04 -27.18 4.89
C PRO A 199 -9.18 -26.89 6.14
N LEU A 200 -9.83 -26.55 7.24
CA LEU A 200 -9.21 -26.52 8.56
C LEU A 200 -8.95 -27.95 9.05
N LEU A 201 -7.84 -28.15 9.76
CA LEU A 201 -7.50 -29.43 10.38
C LEU A 201 -8.42 -29.72 11.55
N ASP A 202 -9.41 -30.58 11.32
CA ASP A 202 -10.29 -31.14 12.33
C ASP A 202 -10.11 -32.66 12.47
N HIS A 203 -10.86 -33.28 13.37
CA HIS A 203 -10.78 -34.72 13.63
C HIS A 203 -11.22 -35.57 12.42
N LEU A 204 -12.17 -35.09 11.60
CA LEU A 204 -12.63 -35.81 10.41
C LEU A 204 -11.54 -35.81 9.34
N LEU A 205 -10.88 -34.67 9.15
CA LEU A 205 -9.78 -34.51 8.22
C LEU A 205 -8.57 -35.35 8.64
N VAL A 206 -8.18 -35.32 9.92
CA VAL A 206 -7.09 -36.17 10.42
C VAL A 206 -7.37 -37.64 10.12
N LYS A 207 -8.58 -38.11 10.42
CA LYS A 207 -8.97 -39.50 10.15
C LYS A 207 -8.91 -39.83 8.66
N ARG A 208 -9.48 -38.97 7.80
CA ARG A 208 -9.45 -39.15 6.35
C ARG A 208 -8.02 -39.28 5.82
N ILE A 209 -7.14 -38.36 6.22
CA ILE A 209 -5.75 -38.32 5.76
C ILE A 209 -5.01 -39.62 6.15
N LEU A 210 -5.24 -40.14 7.36
CA LEU A 210 -4.64 -41.39 7.82
C LEU A 210 -5.22 -42.61 7.09
N ASP A 211 -6.55 -42.68 6.91
CA ASP A 211 -7.22 -43.78 6.19
C ASP A 211 -6.76 -43.87 4.72
N GLU A 212 -6.42 -42.72 4.12
CA GLU A 212 -5.98 -42.58 2.73
C GLU A 212 -4.45 -42.61 2.55
N GLU A 213 -3.65 -42.71 3.62
CA GLU A 213 -2.16 -42.67 3.55
C GLU A 213 -1.57 -43.66 2.53
N LYS A 214 -2.17 -44.86 2.46
CA LYS A 214 -1.76 -45.94 1.54
C LYS A 214 -1.96 -45.59 0.07
N LEU A 215 -2.85 -44.65 -0.25
CA LEU A 215 -3.15 -44.18 -1.60
C LEU A 215 -2.18 -43.07 -2.04
N MET A 216 -1.61 -42.35 -1.09
CA MET A 216 -0.66 -41.26 -1.35
C MET A 216 0.61 -41.80 -2.02
N LYS A 217 0.97 -41.25 -3.16
CA LYS A 217 2.18 -41.61 -3.93
C LYS A 217 3.34 -40.68 -3.61
N ARG A 218 4.55 -41.11 -3.99
CA ARG A 218 5.74 -40.27 -3.89
C ARG A 218 5.55 -38.96 -4.68
N GLY A 219 5.83 -37.84 -4.03
CA GLY A 219 5.67 -36.48 -4.54
C GLY A 219 4.27 -35.89 -4.34
N GLU A 220 3.26 -36.69 -3.99
CA GLU A 220 1.92 -36.17 -3.68
C GLU A 220 1.94 -35.41 -2.35
N THR A 221 1.03 -34.44 -2.24
CA THR A 221 0.91 -33.54 -1.10
C THR A 221 -0.50 -33.59 -0.52
N GLU A 222 -0.60 -33.38 0.78
CA GLU A 222 -1.85 -33.10 1.47
C GLU A 222 -1.71 -31.75 2.16
N SER A 223 -2.71 -30.89 2.00
CA SER A 223 -2.64 -29.50 2.47
C SER A 223 -3.85 -29.13 3.29
N PHE A 224 -3.64 -28.44 4.40
CA PHE A 224 -4.71 -28.01 5.30
C PHE A 224 -4.34 -26.71 6.02
N LYS A 225 -5.36 -25.99 6.50
CA LYS A 225 -5.21 -24.85 7.40
C LYS A 225 -5.18 -25.35 8.85
N LEU A 226 -4.30 -24.81 9.67
CA LEU A 226 -4.19 -25.14 11.09
C LEU A 226 -4.36 -23.88 11.93
N GLN A 227 -5.44 -23.84 12.72
CA GLN A 227 -5.70 -22.73 13.63
C GLN A 227 -4.95 -22.93 14.96
N LEU A 228 -3.92 -22.13 15.20
CA LEU A 228 -3.22 -22.02 16.49
C LEU A 228 -3.52 -20.64 17.08
N THR A 229 -2.53 -19.98 17.69
CA THR A 229 -2.61 -18.55 18.01
C THR A 229 -2.77 -17.72 16.73
N PHE A 230 -2.06 -18.12 15.67
CA PHE A 230 -2.17 -17.59 14.31
C PHE A 230 -2.70 -18.67 13.38
N LEU A 231 -3.17 -18.27 12.20
CA LEU A 231 -3.57 -19.23 11.16
C LEU A 231 -2.33 -19.71 10.40
N TRP A 232 -2.20 -21.02 10.22
CA TRP A 232 -1.10 -21.63 9.48
C TRP A 232 -1.61 -22.37 8.25
N TYR A 233 -0.84 -22.35 7.17
CA TYR A 233 -1.02 -23.25 6.04
C TYR A 233 0.04 -24.34 6.10
N VAL A 234 -0.40 -25.60 6.12
CA VAL A 234 0.47 -26.76 6.28
C VAL A 234 0.37 -27.62 5.03
N VAL A 235 1.52 -28.06 4.54
CA VAL A 235 1.67 -29.00 3.44
C VAL A 235 2.51 -30.17 3.92
N ILE A 236 1.97 -31.38 3.82
CA ILE A 236 2.71 -32.62 4.05
C ILE A 236 2.92 -33.29 2.70
N THR A 237 4.18 -33.50 2.32
CA THR A 237 4.57 -34.16 1.08
C THR A 237 5.15 -35.54 1.37
N LYS A 238 4.75 -36.55 0.61
CA LYS A 238 5.35 -37.89 0.67
C LYS A 238 6.62 -37.94 -0.15
N GLU A 239 7.77 -37.83 0.51
CA GLU A 239 9.08 -37.78 -0.15
C GLU A 239 9.57 -39.21 -0.50
N ASP A 240 9.42 -40.17 0.43
CA ASP A 240 9.81 -41.60 0.37
C ASP A 240 11.05 -41.88 -0.50
N ASP A 241 12.09 -41.04 -0.32
CA ASP A 241 13.33 -41.04 -1.08
C ASP A 241 14.39 -41.88 -0.35
N SER A 242 15.20 -42.65 -1.10
CA SER A 242 16.29 -43.42 -0.53
C SER A 242 17.36 -42.54 0.14
N LEU A 243 17.54 -41.30 -0.30
CA LEU A 243 18.49 -40.34 0.24
C LEU A 243 18.14 -39.87 1.66
N TYR A 244 16.85 -39.80 2.00
CA TYR A 244 16.37 -39.22 3.26
C TYR A 244 15.87 -40.25 4.27
N LYS A 245 16.20 -41.54 4.08
CA LYS A 245 15.85 -42.58 5.06
C LYS A 245 16.41 -42.24 6.46
N PRO A 246 15.64 -42.48 7.55
CA PRO A 246 14.37 -43.20 7.59
C PRO A 246 13.13 -42.33 7.32
N PHE A 247 13.28 -41.06 6.96
CA PHE A 247 12.16 -40.15 6.76
C PHE A 247 11.41 -40.44 5.46
N ARG A 248 10.08 -40.36 5.54
CA ARG A 248 9.17 -40.63 4.42
C ARG A 248 8.30 -39.44 4.07
N TYR A 249 8.12 -38.51 5.01
CA TYR A 249 7.28 -37.33 4.88
C TYR A 249 8.05 -36.07 5.24
N VAL A 250 7.79 -34.99 4.51
CA VAL A 250 8.23 -33.64 4.88
C VAL A 250 7.00 -32.79 5.13
N LEU A 251 7.00 -32.07 6.24
CA LEU A 251 5.98 -31.11 6.62
C LEU A 251 6.59 -29.72 6.46
N ASN A 252 5.92 -28.86 5.70
CA ASN A 252 6.21 -27.44 5.61
C ASN A 252 4.97 -26.69 6.10
N ALA A 253 5.17 -25.69 6.96
CA ALA A 253 4.10 -24.88 7.49
C ALA A 253 4.50 -23.41 7.45
N TRP A 254 3.60 -22.57 6.96
CA TRP A 254 3.78 -21.13 6.89
C TRP A 254 2.70 -20.45 7.73
N CYS A 255 3.12 -19.59 8.65
CA CYS A 255 2.21 -18.71 9.35
C CYS A 255 1.64 -17.72 8.34
N LEU A 256 0.32 -17.60 8.29
CA LEU A 256 -0.35 -16.69 7.37
C LEU A 256 -0.39 -15.26 7.92
N ASP A 257 -0.10 -15.06 9.21
CA ASP A 257 -0.21 -13.75 9.87
C ASP A 257 1.14 -13.06 10.09
N ASN A 258 2.26 -13.77 9.95
CA ASN A 258 3.61 -13.21 10.08
C ASN A 258 4.65 -14.13 9.41
N ASN A 259 5.92 -13.73 9.43
CA ASN A 259 7.01 -14.42 8.72
C ASN A 259 7.47 -15.77 9.30
N GLN A 260 6.80 -16.30 10.33
CA GLN A 260 7.17 -17.59 10.90
C GLN A 260 6.89 -18.73 9.93
N ASN A 261 7.81 -19.68 9.88
CA ASN A 261 7.68 -20.92 9.14
C ASN A 261 8.21 -22.07 10.01
N PHE A 262 7.81 -23.28 9.64
CA PHE A 262 8.25 -24.50 10.28
C PHE A 262 8.41 -25.59 9.23
N ASP A 263 9.57 -26.21 9.17
CA ASP A 263 9.83 -27.35 8.29
C ASP A 263 10.45 -28.50 9.08
N ARG A 264 9.96 -29.72 8.84
CA ARG A 264 10.52 -30.92 9.47
C ARG A 264 10.18 -32.20 8.71
N ARG A 265 11.08 -33.18 8.80
CA ARG A 265 10.88 -34.52 8.24
C ARG A 265 10.42 -35.53 9.31
N TYR A 266 9.58 -36.46 8.89
CA TYR A 266 8.97 -37.49 9.73
C TYR A 266 9.04 -38.88 9.09
N VAL A 267 9.12 -39.90 9.94
CA VAL A 267 9.12 -41.31 9.52
C VAL A 267 7.71 -41.78 9.13
N THR A 268 6.68 -41.29 9.82
CA THR A 268 5.27 -41.63 9.58
C THR A 268 4.41 -40.39 9.39
N LEU A 269 3.31 -40.53 8.65
CA LEU A 269 2.33 -39.46 8.45
C LEU A 269 1.65 -39.09 9.78
N GLU A 270 1.35 -40.09 10.61
CA GLU A 270 0.79 -39.90 11.95
C GLU A 270 1.68 -38.99 12.82
N ALA A 271 3.00 -39.19 12.82
CA ALA A 271 3.92 -38.36 13.60
C ALA A 271 3.93 -36.90 13.13
N ALA A 272 3.81 -36.67 11.81
CA ALA A 272 3.72 -35.32 11.25
C ALA A 272 2.41 -34.63 11.69
N LEU A 273 1.26 -35.31 11.55
CA LEU A 273 -0.04 -34.80 11.97
C LEU A 273 -0.11 -34.57 13.48
N LEU A 274 0.42 -35.49 14.28
CA LEU A 274 0.45 -35.35 15.74
C LEU A 274 1.27 -34.13 16.17
N HIS A 275 2.35 -33.80 15.46
CA HIS A 275 3.14 -32.61 15.76
C HIS A 275 2.37 -31.32 15.43
N CYS A 276 1.60 -31.29 14.34
CA CYS A 276 0.65 -30.19 14.05
C CYS A 276 -0.36 -30.01 15.20
N LEU A 277 -1.01 -31.10 15.62
CA LEU A 277 -2.02 -31.09 16.69
C LEU A 277 -1.46 -30.64 18.04
N ASN A 278 -0.18 -30.90 18.27
CA ASN A 278 0.60 -30.43 19.41
C ASN A 278 1.29 -29.08 19.18
N ARG A 279 0.81 -28.28 18.21
CA ARG A 279 1.24 -26.90 17.98
C ARG A 279 2.72 -26.74 17.64
N PHE A 280 3.30 -27.70 16.92
CA PHE A 280 4.73 -27.71 16.60
C PHE A 280 5.64 -27.65 17.84
N ASN A 281 5.22 -28.30 18.94
CA ASN A 281 5.97 -28.29 20.19
C ASN A 281 7.32 -29.03 20.09
N GLU A 282 8.41 -28.25 20.01
CA GLU A 282 9.77 -28.78 20.06
C GLU A 282 10.41 -28.71 21.46
N ASN A 283 9.71 -28.13 22.45
CA ASN A 283 10.24 -27.94 23.80
C ASN A 283 9.94 -29.15 24.69
N ALA A 284 10.97 -29.93 25.02
CA ALA A 284 10.85 -31.11 25.88
C ALA A 284 10.31 -30.84 27.29
N ASN A 285 10.38 -29.58 27.77
CA ASN A 285 9.83 -29.20 29.07
C ASN A 285 8.34 -28.88 29.03
N ILE A 286 7.75 -28.77 27.84
CA ILE A 286 6.32 -28.51 27.66
C ILE A 286 5.67 -29.85 27.27
N PRO A 287 4.72 -30.38 28.07
CA PRO A 287 4.05 -31.63 27.72
C PRO A 287 3.17 -31.45 26.49
N ASN A 288 3.17 -32.47 25.63
CA ASN A 288 2.23 -32.54 24.50
C ASN A 288 0.79 -32.64 24.99
N ARG A 289 -0.13 -32.00 24.25
CA ARG A 289 -1.57 -32.03 24.54
C ARG A 289 -2.20 -33.39 24.20
N TYR A 290 -1.65 -34.07 23.20
CA TYR A 290 -2.07 -35.37 22.71
C TYR A 290 -0.84 -36.27 22.52
N HIS A 291 -0.96 -37.53 22.93
CA HIS A 291 0.08 -38.54 22.77
C HIS A 291 -0.09 -39.40 21.52
N SER A 292 -1.31 -39.43 20.94
CA SER A 292 -1.61 -40.05 19.65
C SER A 292 -2.71 -39.29 18.91
N THR A 293 -2.87 -39.56 17.61
CA THR A 293 -3.98 -39.01 16.81
C THR A 293 -5.32 -39.61 17.23
N ASP A 294 -5.36 -40.87 17.65
CA ASP A 294 -6.56 -41.52 18.21
C ASP A 294 -7.04 -40.84 19.49
N GLU A 295 -6.12 -40.43 20.36
CA GLU A 295 -6.46 -39.68 21.58
C GLU A 295 -7.10 -38.33 21.22
N TYR A 296 -6.53 -37.63 20.23
CA TYR A 296 -7.09 -36.39 19.71
C TYR A 296 -8.51 -36.60 19.17
N ILE A 297 -8.70 -37.57 18.27
CA ILE A 297 -10.00 -37.87 17.65
C ILE A 297 -11.04 -38.21 18.71
N SER A 298 -10.68 -39.07 19.67
CA SER A 298 -11.59 -39.49 20.74
C SER A 298 -12.05 -38.32 21.61
N LYS A 299 -11.15 -37.38 21.92
CA LYS A 299 -11.46 -36.16 22.71
C LYS A 299 -12.35 -35.15 21.97
N GLN A 300 -12.46 -35.23 20.64
CA GLN A 300 -13.37 -34.34 19.87
C GLN A 300 -14.78 -34.92 19.73
N LEU A 301 -14.96 -36.22 20.00
CA LEU A 301 -16.23 -36.93 19.92
C LEU A 301 -16.96 -37.01 21.28
N SER A 302 -16.27 -36.65 22.37
CA SER A 302 -16.80 -36.57 23.74
C SER A 302 -17.35 -35.19 24.06
#